data_AF-A0A5C7AFD2-F1
#
_entry.id   AF-A0A5C7AFD2-F1
#
_cell.length_a   1.000
_cell.length_b   1.000
_cell.length_c   1.000
_cell.angle_alpha   90.00
_cell.angle_beta   90.00
_cell.angle_gamma   90.00
#
_symmetry.space_group_name_H-M   'P 1'
#
loop_
_entity.id
_entity.type
_entity.pdbx_description
1 polymer ?
#
loop_
_entity_poly.entity_id
_entity_poly.type
_entity_poly.pdbx_seq_one_letter_code
_entity_poly.pdbx_strand_id
1 'polypeptide(L)'
;MRRRRQPQRVVKEDKHRINSKITSPKVRLVGDNVEVGIYNTRQALGMAEEQGFDLVEISPKADPPVCKIMDYKKFLYEQKKRDKALKAKASKVVVKEIRFGPQTDDHDYEFKKKHAEKFLKEGAKLKAFVFFKGRSIIFKEQGQILLLRLAQDLEELGKVEQMPKLEGKRMTMFIAPKK
;
A
#
# COMPACT_ATOMS: atom_id res chain seq x y z
N MET A 1 -45.53 -4.94 -3.02
CA MET A 1 -44.49 -5.60 -2.18
C MET A 1 -43.19 -5.70 -2.97
N ARG A 2 -42.14 -4.94 -2.63
CA ARG A 2 -40.79 -5.08 -3.25
C ARG A 2 -40.01 -6.16 -2.51
N ARG A 3 -39.77 -7.31 -3.14
CA ARG A 3 -38.89 -8.37 -2.61
C ARG A 3 -37.48 -7.79 -2.37
N ARG A 4 -37.05 -7.71 -1.10
CA ARG A 4 -35.66 -7.43 -0.74
C ARG A 4 -34.78 -8.54 -1.32
N ARG A 5 -33.96 -8.22 -2.33
CA ARG A 5 -32.86 -9.09 -2.78
C ARG A 5 -31.91 -9.27 -1.60
N GLN A 6 -31.80 -10.49 -1.08
CA GLN A 6 -30.75 -10.83 -0.12
C GLN A 6 -29.39 -10.63 -0.80
N PRO A 7 -28.38 -10.07 -0.11
CA PRO A 7 -27.05 -9.97 -0.66
C PRO A 7 -26.50 -11.38 -0.92
N GLN A 8 -26.15 -11.67 -2.17
CA GLN A 8 -25.46 -12.90 -2.54
C GLN A 8 -24.21 -13.04 -1.67
N ARG A 9 -24.10 -14.18 -0.96
CA ARG A 9 -22.88 -14.57 -0.26
C ARG A 9 -21.77 -14.63 -1.30
N VAL A 10 -20.85 -13.67 -1.28
CA VAL A 10 -19.66 -13.70 -2.12
C VAL A 10 -18.82 -14.88 -1.62
N VAL A 11 -18.88 -16.00 -2.35
CA VAL A 11 -18.00 -17.13 -2.10
C VAL A 11 -16.60 -16.66 -2.45
N LYS A 12 -15.76 -16.53 -1.44
CA LYS A 12 -14.38 -16.11 -1.61
C LYS A 12 -13.64 -17.28 -2.23
N GLU A 13 -13.36 -17.21 -3.54
CA GLU A 13 -12.61 -18.26 -4.21
C GLU A 13 -11.23 -18.42 -3.57
N ASP A 14 -10.83 -19.67 -3.38
CA ASP A 14 -9.52 -20.01 -2.85
C ASP A 14 -8.43 -19.54 -3.82
N LYS A 15 -7.38 -18.93 -3.28
CA LYS A 15 -6.28 -18.38 -4.07
C LYS A 15 -5.46 -19.45 -4.82
N HIS A 16 -5.55 -20.71 -4.38
CA HIS A 16 -4.83 -21.85 -4.94
C HIS A 16 -5.81 -23.00 -5.19
N ARG A 17 -5.53 -23.80 -6.23
CA ARG A 17 -6.23 -25.08 -6.44
C ARG A 17 -5.69 -26.09 -5.43
N ILE A 18 -6.59 -26.82 -4.79
CA ILE A 18 -6.26 -27.83 -3.79
C ILE A 18 -6.99 -29.13 -4.08
N ASN A 19 -6.35 -30.25 -3.77
CA ASN A 19 -6.91 -31.59 -3.84
C ASN A 19 -7.64 -31.85 -5.18
N SER A 20 -8.94 -32.14 -5.14
CA SER A 20 -9.79 -32.40 -6.30
C SER A 20 -9.95 -31.23 -7.27
N LYS A 21 -9.56 -30.00 -6.88
CA LYS A 21 -9.55 -28.84 -7.77
C LYS A 21 -8.34 -28.82 -8.72
N ILE A 22 -7.35 -29.69 -8.51
CA ILE A 22 -6.18 -29.82 -9.39
C ILE A 22 -6.57 -30.68 -10.58
N THR A 23 -6.45 -30.11 -11.79
CA THR A 23 -6.95 -30.70 -13.04
C THR A 23 -5.86 -31.30 -13.93
N SER A 24 -4.59 -30.95 -13.67
CA SER A 24 -3.46 -31.52 -14.42
C SER A 24 -3.34 -33.03 -14.17
N PRO A 25 -2.99 -33.86 -15.17
CA PRO A 25 -2.76 -35.29 -14.97
C PRO A 25 -1.43 -35.60 -14.25
N LYS A 26 -0.42 -34.74 -14.44
CA LYS A 26 0.89 -34.84 -13.79
C LYS A 26 1.21 -33.56 -13.04
N VAL A 27 1.91 -33.71 -11.92
CA VAL A 27 2.35 -32.60 -11.06
C VAL A 27 3.80 -32.80 -10.66
N ARG A 28 4.53 -31.70 -10.52
CA ARG A 28 5.85 -31.69 -9.91
C ARG A 28 5.67 -31.48 -8.41
N LEU A 29 5.97 -32.51 -7.62
CA LEU A 29 5.83 -32.47 -6.17
C LEU A 29 7.12 -31.93 -5.55
N VAL A 30 6.99 -30.96 -4.65
CA VAL A 30 8.12 -30.36 -3.91
C VAL A 30 7.82 -30.28 -2.42
N GLY A 31 8.81 -30.48 -1.56
CA GLY A 31 8.66 -30.36 -0.10
C GLY A 31 9.73 -31.12 0.65
N ASP A 32 9.75 -30.96 1.97
CA ASP A 32 10.76 -31.55 2.85
C ASP A 32 10.38 -32.98 3.29
N ASN A 33 9.09 -33.33 3.21
CA ASN A 33 8.53 -34.62 3.62
C ASN A 33 8.26 -35.58 2.44
N VAL A 34 8.74 -35.24 1.25
CA VAL A 34 8.48 -35.97 0.02
C VAL A 34 9.69 -35.93 -0.88
N GLU A 35 9.92 -37.02 -1.61
CA GLU A 35 10.91 -37.02 -2.67
C GLU A 35 10.47 -36.06 -3.78
N VAL A 36 11.39 -35.18 -4.20
CA VAL A 36 11.11 -34.18 -5.21
C VAL A 36 11.10 -34.86 -6.57
N GLY A 37 9.98 -34.78 -7.28
CA GLY A 37 9.82 -35.51 -8.52
C GLY A 37 8.53 -35.17 -9.27
N ILE A 38 8.35 -35.79 -10.44
CA ILE A 38 7.12 -35.70 -11.21
C ILE A 38 6.26 -36.93 -10.91
N TYR A 39 5.04 -36.70 -10.45
CA TYR A 39 4.10 -37.74 -10.07
C TYR A 39 2.81 -37.59 -10.87
N ASN A 40 2.08 -38.70 -11.00
CA ASN A 40 0.68 -38.63 -11.39
C ASN A 40 -0.12 -37.93 -10.29
N THR A 41 -1.07 -37.08 -10.65
CA THR A 41 -1.86 -36.32 -9.67
C THR A 41 -2.57 -37.22 -8.66
N ARG A 42 -3.08 -38.38 -9.11
CA ARG A 42 -3.71 -39.37 -8.23
C ARG A 42 -2.75 -39.92 -7.17
N GLN A 43 -1.49 -40.15 -7.54
CA GLN A 43 -0.45 -40.61 -6.60
C GLN A 43 -0.12 -39.51 -5.59
N ALA A 44 0.08 -38.27 -6.05
CA ALA A 44 0.34 -37.13 -5.18
C ALA A 44 -0.83 -36.85 -4.22
N LEU A 45 -2.08 -37.08 -4.64
CA LEU A 45 -3.26 -36.99 -3.78
C LEU A 45 -3.25 -38.07 -2.69
N GLY A 46 -2.94 -39.33 -3.04
CA GLY A 46 -2.82 -40.42 -2.07
C GLY A 46 -1.74 -40.14 -1.01
N MET A 47 -0.58 -39.64 -1.44
CA MET A 47 0.49 -39.23 -0.52
C MET A 47 0.05 -38.10 0.42
N ALA A 48 -0.77 -37.15 -0.06
CA ALA A 48 -1.30 -36.08 0.78
C ALA A 48 -2.26 -36.63 1.84
N GLU A 49 -3.15 -37.55 1.44
CA GLU A 49 -4.13 -38.20 2.31
C GLU A 49 -3.47 -39.08 3.37
N GLU A 50 -2.47 -39.88 3.01
CA GLU A 50 -1.67 -40.69 3.94
C GLU A 50 -0.99 -39.84 5.02
N GLN A 51 -0.57 -38.63 4.68
CA GLN A 51 0.03 -37.68 5.62
C GLN A 51 -1.00 -36.81 6.34
N GLY A 52 -2.29 -36.92 6.01
CA GLY A 52 -3.35 -36.09 6.60
C GLY A 52 -3.27 -34.61 6.22
N PHE A 53 -2.68 -34.29 5.06
CA PHE A 53 -2.48 -32.93 4.56
C PHE A 53 -3.20 -32.70 3.22
N ASP A 54 -3.17 -31.46 2.73
CA ASP A 54 -3.72 -31.10 1.43
C ASP A 54 -2.62 -31.09 0.35
N LEU A 55 -2.97 -31.53 -0.87
CA LEU A 55 -2.16 -31.27 -2.05
C LEU A 55 -2.51 -29.87 -2.58
N VAL A 56 -1.56 -28.95 -2.51
CA VAL A 56 -1.77 -27.53 -2.88
C VAL A 56 -0.95 -27.19 -4.12
N GLU A 57 -1.60 -26.67 -5.15
CA GLU A 57 -0.96 -26.16 -6.37
C GLU A 57 -0.39 -24.76 -6.11
N ILE A 58 0.95 -24.67 -6.01
CA ILE A 58 1.66 -23.43 -5.68
C ILE A 58 2.02 -22.65 -6.95
N SER A 59 2.34 -23.33 -8.05
CA SER A 59 2.64 -22.71 -9.33
C SER A 59 1.85 -23.38 -10.47
N PRO A 60 0.71 -22.80 -10.90
CA PRO A 60 -0.06 -23.31 -12.03
C PRO A 60 0.63 -23.10 -13.39
N LYS A 61 1.62 -22.19 -13.46
CA LYS A 61 2.23 -21.77 -14.73
C LYS A 61 3.37 -22.67 -15.20
N ALA A 62 3.83 -23.60 -14.36
CA ALA A 62 4.89 -24.55 -14.72
C ALA A 62 4.31 -25.76 -15.46
N ASP A 63 5.13 -26.42 -16.29
CA ASP A 63 4.79 -27.68 -16.93
C ASP A 63 5.75 -28.81 -16.45
N PRO A 64 5.25 -29.84 -15.74
CA PRO A 64 3.96 -29.92 -15.08
C PRO A 64 3.83 -28.92 -13.90
N PRO A 65 2.59 -28.56 -13.47
CA PRO A 65 2.35 -27.64 -12.36
C PRO A 65 3.06 -28.05 -11.07
N VAL A 66 3.52 -27.07 -10.29
CA VAL A 66 4.22 -27.34 -9.03
C VAL A 66 3.23 -27.42 -7.88
N CYS A 67 3.19 -28.58 -7.23
CA CYS A 67 2.35 -28.87 -6.08
C CYS A 67 3.21 -29.16 -4.84
N LYS A 68 2.67 -28.87 -3.65
CA LYS A 68 3.28 -29.19 -2.37
C LYS A 68 2.22 -29.74 -1.42
N ILE A 69 2.60 -30.78 -0.67
CA ILE A 69 1.75 -31.35 0.39
C ILE A 69 1.96 -30.51 1.65
N MET A 70 0.88 -29.92 2.18
CA MET A 70 0.91 -29.07 3.36
C MET A 70 -0.47 -28.88 3.98
N ASP A 71 -0.54 -28.43 5.23
CA ASP A 71 -1.77 -27.90 5.82
C ASP A 71 -2.11 -26.54 5.18
N TYR A 72 -3.13 -26.53 4.33
CA TYR A 72 -3.51 -25.33 3.58
C TYR A 72 -4.04 -24.21 4.48
N LYS A 73 -4.76 -24.55 5.57
CA LYS A 73 -5.29 -23.55 6.49
C LYS A 73 -4.17 -22.87 7.28
N LYS A 74 -3.19 -23.65 7.75
CA LYS A 74 -1.99 -23.13 8.41
C LYS A 74 -1.17 -22.26 7.47
N PHE A 75 -0.96 -22.70 6.22
CA PHE A 75 -0.28 -21.91 5.20
C PHE A 75 -0.96 -20.56 4.94
N LEU A 76 -2.29 -20.54 4.78
CA LEU A 76 -3.05 -19.29 4.61
C LEU A 76 -2.93 -18.37 5.82
N TYR A 77 -2.90 -18.92 7.04
CA TYR A 77 -2.70 -18.15 8.26
C TYR A 77 -1.31 -17.51 8.30
N GLU A 78 -0.26 -18.29 8.03
CA GLU A 78 1.12 -17.81 8.00
C GLU A 78 1.37 -16.78 6.90
N GLN A 79 0.81 -17.01 5.70
CA GLN A 79 0.86 -16.04 4.60
C GLN A 79 0.18 -14.73 5.00
N LYS A 80 -1.02 -14.78 5.59
CA LYS A 80 -1.69 -13.57 6.10
C LYS A 80 -0.89 -12.87 7.20
N LYS A 81 -0.28 -13.62 8.11
CA LYS A 81 0.56 -13.06 9.19
C LYS A 81 1.80 -12.37 8.61
N ARG A 82 2.46 -13.00 7.63
CA ARG A 82 3.60 -12.43 6.90
C ARG A 82 3.20 -11.18 6.13
N ASP A 83 2.10 -11.22 5.38
CA ASP A 83 1.59 -10.08 4.61
C ASP A 83 1.22 -8.91 5.53
N LYS A 84 0.61 -9.19 6.69
CA LYS A 84 0.34 -8.16 7.71
C LYS A 84 1.62 -7.57 8.28
N ALA A 85 2.61 -8.40 8.60
CA ALA A 85 3.90 -7.94 9.10
C ALA A 85 4.64 -7.09 8.07
N LEU A 86 4.63 -7.49 6.79
CA LEU A 86 5.21 -6.71 5.69
C LEU A 86 4.48 -5.37 5.51
N LYS A 87 3.15 -5.37 5.54
CA LYS A 87 2.36 -4.13 5.48
C LYS A 87 2.57 -3.22 6.68
N ALA A 88 2.79 -3.78 7.87
CA ALA A 88 3.09 -3.01 9.07
C ALA A 88 4.51 -2.43 9.04
N LYS A 89 5.47 -3.16 8.46
CA LYS A 89 6.86 -2.72 8.27
C LYS A 89 7.02 -1.70 7.14
N ALA A 90 6.14 -1.73 6.13
CA ALA A 90 6.10 -0.68 5.11
C ALA A 90 5.81 0.65 5.80
N SER A 91 6.79 1.55 5.83
CA SER A 91 6.65 2.88 6.39
C SER A 91 5.51 3.60 5.67
N LYS A 92 4.36 3.74 6.34
CA LYS A 92 3.25 4.51 5.80
C LYS A 92 3.73 5.95 5.69
N VAL A 93 3.91 6.44 4.47
CA VAL A 93 4.26 7.84 4.22
C VAL A 93 3.15 8.71 4.79
N VAL A 94 3.43 9.34 5.92
CA VAL A 94 2.48 10.25 6.58
C VAL A 94 2.58 11.59 5.87
N VAL A 95 1.44 12.10 5.40
CA VAL A 95 1.35 13.46 4.84
C VAL A 95 0.75 14.36 5.92
N LYS A 96 1.46 15.43 6.26
CA LYS A 96 1.00 16.49 7.16
C LYS A 96 0.72 17.75 6.35
N GLU A 97 -0.38 18.42 6.67
CA GLU A 97 -0.79 19.61 5.94
C GLU A 97 -0.57 20.88 6.76
N ILE A 98 -0.13 21.95 6.12
CA ILE A 98 -0.06 23.29 6.71
C ILE A 98 -0.79 24.26 5.79
N ARG A 99 -1.71 25.03 6.39
CA ARG A 99 -2.54 26.00 5.69
C ARG A 99 -2.07 27.41 5.96
N PHE A 100 -1.88 28.17 4.89
CA PHE A 100 -1.60 29.60 4.88
C PHE A 100 -2.80 30.39 4.35
N GLY A 101 -2.87 31.66 4.76
CA GLY A 101 -3.72 32.66 4.13
C GLY A 101 -2.92 33.49 3.13
N PRO A 102 -3.57 34.17 2.18
CA PRO A 102 -2.88 35.08 1.26
C PRO A 102 -2.26 36.30 1.96
N GLN A 103 -2.72 36.62 3.17
CA GLN A 103 -2.24 37.73 4.00
C GLN A 103 -1.67 37.21 5.33
N THR A 104 -1.03 36.04 5.33
CA THR A 104 -0.32 35.54 6.53
C THR A 104 0.79 36.54 6.90
N ASP A 105 0.80 36.99 8.15
CA ASP A 105 1.84 37.85 8.71
C ASP A 105 3.10 37.05 9.11
N ASP A 106 4.18 37.75 9.45
CA ASP A 106 5.47 37.14 9.78
C ASP A 106 5.41 36.26 11.04
N HIS A 107 4.58 36.59 12.03
CA HIS A 107 4.47 35.81 13.26
C HIS A 107 3.75 34.47 13.01
N ASP A 108 2.62 34.51 12.28
CA ASP A 108 1.89 33.32 11.83
C ASP A 108 2.76 32.46 10.88
N TYR A 109 3.56 33.09 10.02
CA TYR A 109 4.52 32.40 9.15
C TYR A 109 5.56 31.63 9.97
N GLU A 110 6.26 32.28 10.89
CA GLU A 110 7.31 31.64 11.70
C GLU A 110 6.76 30.50 12.57
N PHE A 111 5.55 30.66 13.12
CA PHE A 111 4.88 29.58 13.85
C PHE A 111 4.63 28.36 12.96
N LYS A 112 4.11 28.57 11.75
CA LYS A 112 3.85 27.49 10.78
C LYS A 112 5.13 26.87 10.24
N LYS A 113 6.18 27.65 10.03
CA LYS A 113 7.50 27.17 9.64
C LYS A 113 8.06 26.19 10.65
N LYS A 114 8.02 26.51 11.95
CA LYS A 114 8.45 25.59 13.02
C LYS A 114 7.69 24.26 13.00
N HIS A 115 6.40 24.28 12.68
CA HIS A 115 5.61 23.04 12.50
C HIS A 115 6.03 22.26 11.26
N ALA A 116 6.30 22.96 10.15
CA ALA A 116 6.80 22.36 8.92
C ALA A 116 8.13 21.64 9.16
N GLU A 117 9.07 22.30 9.85
CA GLU A 117 10.34 21.70 10.25
C GLU A 117 10.15 20.45 11.10
N LYS A 118 9.25 20.51 12.09
CA LYS A 118 8.93 19.37 12.95
C LYS A 118 8.41 18.19 12.14
N PHE A 119 7.50 18.42 11.19
CA PHE A 119 6.96 17.36 10.34
C PHE A 119 8.03 16.71 9.46
N LEU A 120 8.92 17.50 8.86
CA LEU A 120 10.03 16.97 8.05
C LEU A 120 11.03 16.20 8.92
N LYS A 121 11.35 16.68 10.13
CA LYS A 121 12.22 15.98 11.09
C LYS A 121 11.62 14.65 11.57
N GLU A 122 10.30 14.55 11.64
CA GLU A 122 9.56 13.30 11.94
C GLU A 122 9.48 12.33 10.73
N GLY A 123 10.04 12.70 9.57
CA GLY A 123 9.99 11.88 8.34
C GLY A 123 8.64 11.94 7.61
N ALA A 124 7.77 12.89 7.95
CA ALA A 124 6.50 13.10 7.26
C ALA A 124 6.69 13.97 6.02
N LYS A 125 5.93 13.67 4.95
CA LYS A 125 5.80 14.57 3.81
C LYS A 125 4.95 15.76 4.19
N LEU A 126 5.38 16.94 3.79
CA LEU A 126 4.66 18.19 4.03
C LEU A 126 3.87 18.59 2.79
N LYS A 127 2.59 18.88 2.98
CA LYS A 127 1.72 19.54 2.01
C LYS A 127 1.38 20.95 2.50
N ALA A 128 2.11 21.93 2.01
CA ALA A 128 1.85 23.34 2.32
C ALA A 128 0.88 23.91 1.29
N PHE A 129 -0.14 24.64 1.73
CA PHE A 129 -1.06 25.28 0.78
C PHE A 129 -1.58 26.63 1.26
N VAL A 130 -1.81 27.53 0.30
CA VAL A 130 -2.50 28.81 0.51
C VAL A 130 -3.95 28.65 0.06
N PHE A 131 -4.90 29.04 0.92
CA PHE A 131 -6.32 28.99 0.59
C PHE A 131 -6.86 30.39 0.27
N PHE A 132 -7.36 30.57 -0.96
CA PHE A 132 -7.94 31.83 -1.41
C PHE A 132 -9.47 31.82 -1.23
N LYS A 133 -9.96 32.56 -0.24
CA LYS A 133 -11.39 32.75 0.01
C LYS A 133 -11.94 33.89 -0.86
N GLY A 134 -13.00 33.64 -1.63
CA GLY A 134 -13.68 34.66 -2.43
C GLY A 134 -12.77 35.35 -3.44
N ARG A 135 -12.72 36.69 -3.41
CA ARG A 135 -11.91 37.50 -4.33
C ARG A 135 -10.40 37.52 -4.01
N SER A 136 -9.97 36.89 -2.91
CA SER A 136 -8.54 36.88 -2.54
C SER A 136 -7.64 36.09 -3.51
N ILE A 137 -8.21 35.42 -4.51
CA ILE A 137 -7.46 34.79 -5.60
C ILE A 137 -6.58 35.79 -6.38
N ILE A 138 -6.90 37.09 -6.33
CA ILE A 138 -6.05 38.15 -6.88
C ILE A 138 -4.64 38.17 -6.25
N PHE A 139 -4.50 37.68 -5.01
CA PHE A 139 -3.24 37.58 -4.29
C PHE A 139 -2.50 36.26 -4.56
N LYS A 140 -2.78 35.58 -5.69
CA LYS A 140 -2.13 34.33 -6.08
C LYS A 140 -0.60 34.44 -6.13
N GLU A 141 -0.08 35.58 -6.56
CA GLU A 141 1.37 35.84 -6.66
C GLU A 141 2.00 35.93 -5.27
N GLN A 142 1.36 36.62 -4.32
CA GLN A 142 1.79 36.66 -2.92
C GLN A 142 1.78 35.27 -2.30
N GLY A 143 0.73 34.47 -2.57
CA GLY A 143 0.67 33.08 -2.12
C GLY A 143 1.79 32.21 -2.70
N GLN A 144 2.16 32.43 -3.96
CA GLN A 144 3.27 31.72 -4.60
C GLN A 144 4.61 32.10 -3.95
N ILE A 145 4.86 33.39 -3.75
CA ILE A 145 6.07 33.90 -3.09
C ILE A 145 6.18 33.33 -1.68
N LEU A 146 5.07 33.28 -0.92
CA LEU A 146 5.05 32.70 0.42
C LEU A 146 5.47 31.23 0.44
N LEU A 147 4.95 30.43 -0.50
CA LEU A 147 5.31 29.00 -0.57
C LEU A 147 6.75 28.80 -1.04
N LEU A 148 7.25 29.64 -1.96
CA LEU A 148 8.65 29.59 -2.38
C LEU A 148 9.60 29.99 -1.24
N ARG A 149 9.26 31.02 -0.46
CA ARG A 149 10.00 31.40 0.76
C ARG A 149 10.05 30.21 1.73
N LEU A 150 8.92 29.56 1.97
CA LEU A 150 8.86 28.35 2.82
C LEU A 150 9.74 27.21 2.28
N ALA A 151 9.80 27.00 0.96
CA ALA A 151 10.65 25.98 0.36
C ALA A 151 12.14 26.28 0.58
N GLN A 152 12.54 27.54 0.45
CA GLN A 152 13.91 27.98 0.70
C GLN A 152 14.29 27.83 2.17
N ASP A 153 13.44 28.29 3.09
CA ASP A 153 13.70 28.18 4.53
C ASP A 153 13.78 26.72 5.02
N LEU A 154 13.11 25.79 4.32
CA LEU A 154 13.10 24.36 4.65
C LEU A 154 14.08 23.54 3.80
N GLU A 155 14.92 24.17 2.99
CA GLU A 155 15.80 23.48 2.05
C GLU A 155 16.75 22.52 2.77
N GLU A 156 17.21 22.83 3.98
CA GLU A 156 18.08 21.93 4.74
C GLU A 156 17.39 20.62 5.18
N LEU A 157 16.07 20.68 5.44
CA LEU A 157 15.30 19.56 6.01
C LEU A 157 14.52 18.77 4.95
N GLY A 158 14.18 19.39 3.83
CA GLY A 158 13.29 18.83 2.83
C GLY A 158 13.69 19.12 1.39
N LYS A 159 13.19 18.28 0.48
CA LYS A 159 13.31 18.42 -0.97
C LYS A 159 11.92 18.69 -1.55
N VAL A 160 11.80 19.74 -2.36
CA VAL A 160 10.56 20.04 -3.07
C VAL A 160 10.27 18.92 -4.08
N GLU A 161 9.14 18.24 -3.92
CA GLU A 161 8.65 17.24 -4.88
C GLU A 161 7.74 17.89 -5.93
N GLN A 162 6.99 18.91 -5.53
CA GLN A 162 6.07 19.62 -6.42
C GLN A 162 6.10 21.11 -6.08
N MET A 163 6.46 21.92 -7.08
CA MET A 163 6.43 23.39 -7.00
C MET A 163 4.99 23.91 -6.79
N PRO A 164 4.83 25.14 -6.26
CA PRO A 164 3.51 25.72 -6.03
C PRO A 164 2.62 25.67 -7.28
N LYS A 165 1.48 24.98 -7.17
CA LYS A 165 0.50 24.84 -8.25
C LYS A 165 -0.89 25.23 -7.77
N LEU A 166 -1.56 26.07 -8.55
CA LEU A 166 -2.94 26.50 -8.28
C LEU A 166 -3.94 25.46 -8.78
N GLU A 167 -4.77 24.95 -7.88
CA GLU A 167 -5.85 24.01 -8.14
C GLU A 167 -7.15 24.56 -7.51
N GLY A 168 -7.99 25.15 -8.35
CA GLY A 168 -9.21 25.83 -7.91
C GLY A 168 -8.91 27.00 -6.98
N LYS A 169 -9.30 26.86 -5.70
CA LYS A 169 -9.11 27.90 -4.64
C LYS A 169 -7.88 27.65 -3.76
N ARG A 170 -7.02 26.69 -4.11
CA ARG A 170 -5.85 26.32 -3.32
C ARG A 170 -4.59 26.35 -4.18
N MET A 171 -3.55 27.02 -3.71
CA MET A 171 -2.21 26.83 -4.25
C MET A 171 -1.45 25.90 -3.33
N THR A 172 -0.95 24.78 -3.85
CA THR A 172 -0.36 23.69 -3.06
C THR A 172 1.07 23.41 -3.50
N MET A 173 1.91 23.06 -2.53
CA MET A 173 3.30 22.64 -2.72
C MET A 173 3.57 21.40 -1.85
N PHE A 174 4.40 20.48 -2.35
CA PHE A 174 4.81 19.30 -1.60
C PHE A 174 6.32 19.29 -1.35
N ILE A 175 6.70 19.02 -0.11
CA ILE A 175 8.08 18.88 0.33
C ILE A 175 8.23 17.51 1.00
N ALA A 176 9.15 16.69 0.50
CA ALA A 176 9.54 15.43 1.14
C ALA A 176 10.71 15.66 2.10
N PRO A 177 10.81 14.92 3.21
CA PRO A 177 11.97 14.98 4.08
C PRO A 177 13.22 14.50 3.33
N LYS A 178 14.38 15.14 3.58
CA LYS A 178 15.68 14.72 3.02
C LYS A 178 16.28 13.48 3.71
N LYS A 179 15.63 12.99 4.78
CA LYS A 179 16.00 11.79 5.53
C LYS A 179 14.91 10.73 5.42
#